data_AF-A0A706KNL7-F1
#
_entry.id   AF-A0A706KNL7-F1
#
_cell.length_a   1.000
_cell.length_b   1.000
_cell.length_c   1.000
_cell.angle_alpha   90.00
_cell.angle_beta   90.00
_cell.angle_gamma   90.00
#
_symmetry.space_group_name_H-M   'P 1'
#
loop_
_entity.id
_entity.type
_entity.pdbx_description
1 polymer ?
#
loop_
_entity_poly.entity_id
_entity_poly.type
_entity_poly.pdbx_seq_one_letter_code
_entity_poly.pdbx_strand_id
1 'polypeptide(L)'
;MEPHRTNVIIFPKVREVAEAAERAKQEAKERGHAKRARLSAGAKQAATTIGTGALATVLYLVFLILWWLRGPVRFLLGLASFASLITLPIMWLGLDSANKTHIMLSVAGVGLGASALMWFYDALLMRLAPEPILFST
;
A
#
# COMPACT_ATOMS: atom_id res chain seq x y z
N MET A 1 28.03 -74.11 29.09
CA MET A 1 26.63 -74.34 28.65
C MET A 1 26.03 -72.98 28.31
N GLU A 2 26.13 -72.55 27.06
CA GLU A 2 25.57 -71.28 26.59
C GLU A 2 24.13 -71.50 26.08
N PRO A 3 23.17 -70.63 26.43
CA PRO A 3 21.79 -70.79 26.00
C PRO A 3 21.63 -70.32 24.54
N HIS A 4 21.20 -71.24 23.68
CA HIS A 4 20.84 -70.93 22.29
C HIS A 4 19.77 -69.83 22.24
N ARG A 5 20.13 -68.66 21.69
CA ARG A 5 19.15 -67.63 21.32
C ARG A 5 18.46 -68.04 20.03
N THR A 6 17.28 -68.62 20.15
CA THR A 6 16.40 -68.88 19.00
C THR A 6 15.91 -67.54 18.44
N ASN A 7 16.45 -67.16 17.28
CA ASN A 7 16.05 -65.94 16.58
C ASN A 7 14.72 -66.23 15.84
N VAL A 8 13.60 -65.94 16.49
CA VAL A 8 12.26 -66.17 15.92
C VAL A 8 11.97 -65.05 14.92
N ILE A 9 12.13 -65.35 13.62
CA ILE A 9 11.69 -64.45 12.55
C ILE A 9 10.18 -64.60 12.42
N ILE A 10 9.44 -63.68 13.05
CA ILE A 10 7.98 -63.60 12.93
C ILE A 10 7.68 -62.97 11.58
N PHE A 11 7.20 -63.78 10.63
CA PHE A 11 6.73 -63.27 9.35
C PHE A 11 5.37 -62.58 9.56
N PRO A 12 5.26 -61.27 9.26
CA PRO A 12 4.02 -60.55 9.45
C PRO A 12 2.94 -61.14 8.53
N LYS A 13 1.71 -61.26 9.05
CA LYS A 13 0.58 -61.72 8.25
C LYS A 13 0.41 -60.78 7.05
N VAL A 14 0.15 -61.33 5.87
CA VAL A 14 -0.04 -60.57 4.60
C VAL A 14 -1.00 -59.39 4.76
N ARG A 15 -1.99 -59.51 5.65
CA ARG A 15 -2.95 -58.46 6.00
C ARG A 15 -2.35 -57.26 6.76
N GLU A 16 -1.41 -57.49 7.68
CA GLU A 16 -0.70 -56.42 8.41
C GLU A 16 0.25 -55.66 7.50
N VAL A 17 0.90 -56.37 6.56
CA VAL A 17 1.77 -55.74 5.55
C VAL A 17 0.95 -54.89 4.58
N ALA A 18 -0.23 -55.35 4.18
CA ALA A 18 -1.15 -54.60 3.32
C ALA A 18 -1.72 -53.35 4.03
N GLU A 19 -2.12 -53.47 5.30
CA GLU A 19 -2.59 -52.33 6.11
C GLU A 19 -1.46 -51.32 6.37
N ALA A 20 -0.24 -51.78 6.63
CA ALA A 20 0.93 -50.91 6.77
C ALA A 20 1.28 -50.19 5.46
N ALA A 21 1.14 -50.87 4.31
CA ALA A 21 1.38 -50.28 3.00
C ALA A 21 0.34 -49.21 2.64
N GLU A 22 -0.94 -49.43 2.97
CA GLU A 22 -2.00 -48.43 2.76
C GLU A 22 -1.83 -47.21 3.69
N ARG A 23 -1.43 -47.42 4.95
CA ARG A 23 -1.08 -46.31 5.86
C ARG A 23 0.12 -45.51 5.34
N ALA A 24 1.16 -46.18 4.86
CA ALA A 24 2.33 -45.51 4.28
C ALA A 24 1.97 -44.69 3.01
N LYS A 25 1.05 -45.19 2.18
CA LYS A 25 0.53 -44.43 1.02
C LYS A 25 -0.28 -43.21 1.44
N GLN A 26 -1.12 -43.34 2.48
CA GLN A 26 -1.89 -42.22 3.03
C GLN A 26 -0.98 -41.15 3.61
N GLU A 27 0.01 -41.52 4.41
CA GLU A 27 1.01 -40.59 4.95
C GLU A 27 1.82 -39.91 3.83
N ALA A 28 2.21 -40.65 2.80
CA ALA A 28 2.91 -40.07 1.65
C ALA A 28 2.03 -39.05 0.89
N LYS A 29 0.73 -39.34 0.76
CA LYS A 29 -0.24 -38.45 0.12
C LYS A 29 -0.48 -37.18 0.94
N GLU A 30 -0.60 -37.30 2.27
CA GLU A 30 -0.73 -36.16 3.18
C GLU A 30 0.53 -35.29 3.22
N ARG A 31 1.72 -35.90 3.28
CA ARG A 31 3.00 -35.19 3.18
C ARG A 31 3.14 -34.48 1.84
N GLY A 32 2.69 -35.09 0.75
CA GLY A 32 2.62 -34.47 -0.57
C GLY A 32 1.71 -33.25 -0.59
N HIS A 33 0.50 -33.35 -0.03
CA HIS A 33 -0.43 -32.24 0.11
C HIS A 33 0.12 -31.10 0.98
N ALA A 34 0.72 -31.41 2.13
CA ALA A 34 1.32 -30.43 3.03
C ALA A 34 2.50 -29.69 2.37
N LYS A 35 3.35 -30.41 1.63
CA LYS A 35 4.47 -29.81 0.88
C LYS A 35 3.96 -28.87 -0.23
N ARG A 36 2.90 -29.28 -0.94
CA ARG A 36 2.26 -28.47 -1.98
C ARG A 36 1.57 -27.22 -1.42
N ALA A 37 0.95 -27.32 -0.25
CA ALA A 37 0.35 -26.20 0.47
C ALA A 37 1.39 -25.19 0.98
N ARG A 38 2.55 -25.66 1.46
CA ARG A 38 3.66 -24.77 1.85
C ARG A 38 4.28 -24.05 0.65
N LEU A 39 4.43 -24.73 -0.48
CA LEU A 39 4.92 -24.13 -1.72
C LEU A 39 3.95 -23.07 -2.27
N SER A 40 2.65 -23.33 -2.22
CA SER A 40 1.64 -22.35 -2.66
C SER A 40 1.52 -21.16 -1.70
N ALA A 41 1.69 -21.38 -0.40
CA ALA A 41 1.77 -20.30 0.59
C ALA A 41 3.01 -19.43 0.36
N GLY A 42 4.20 -20.03 0.16
CA GLY A 42 5.43 -19.31 -0.14
C GLY A 42 5.35 -18.53 -1.46
N ALA A 43 4.73 -19.09 -2.50
CA ALA A 43 4.50 -18.39 -3.76
C ALA A 43 3.54 -17.21 -3.62
N LYS A 44 2.46 -17.36 -2.85
CA LYS A 44 1.54 -16.25 -2.52
C LYS A 44 2.25 -15.14 -1.74
N GLN A 45 3.10 -15.52 -0.79
CA GLN A 45 3.84 -14.59 0.06
C GLN A 45 4.90 -13.83 -0.74
N ALA A 46 5.59 -14.50 -1.67
CA ALA A 46 6.50 -13.88 -2.63
C ALA A 46 5.77 -12.90 -3.58
N ALA A 47 4.61 -13.31 -4.11
CA ALA A 47 3.79 -12.48 -4.98
C ALA A 47 3.27 -11.23 -4.25
N THR A 48 2.88 -11.35 -2.97
CA THR A 48 2.50 -10.18 -2.17
C THR A 48 3.68 -9.24 -1.94
N THR A 49 4.87 -9.73 -1.58
CA THR A 49 6.07 -8.87 -1.41
C THR A 49 6.51 -8.16 -2.70
N ILE A 50 6.43 -8.84 -3.84
CA ILE A 50 6.75 -8.24 -5.15
C ILE A 50 5.71 -7.18 -5.52
N GLY A 51 4.42 -7.47 -5.28
CA GLY A 51 3.34 -6.51 -5.48
C GLY A 51 3.48 -5.26 -4.60
N THR A 52 3.91 -5.41 -3.35
CA THR A 52 4.14 -4.29 -2.44
C THR A 52 5.34 -3.44 -2.87
N GLY A 53 6.42 -4.05 -3.36
CA GLY A 53 7.62 -3.33 -3.83
C GLY A 53 7.36 -2.49 -5.09
N ALA A 54 6.61 -3.01 -6.05
CA ALA A 54 6.23 -2.25 -7.25
C ALA A 54 5.31 -1.07 -6.91
N LEU A 55 4.34 -1.27 -6.02
CA LEU A 55 3.43 -0.22 -5.57
C LEU A 55 4.18 0.87 -4.80
N ALA A 56 5.13 0.49 -3.95
CA ALA A 56 6.00 1.43 -3.24
C ALA A 56 6.85 2.26 -4.20
N THR A 57 7.39 1.66 -5.26
CA THR A 57 8.17 2.37 -6.28
C THR A 57 7.32 3.37 -7.06
N VAL A 58 6.10 2.99 -7.43
CA VAL A 58 5.14 3.89 -8.10
C VAL A 58 4.74 5.04 -7.17
N LEU A 59 4.41 4.75 -5.92
CA LEU A 59 4.10 5.78 -4.92
C LEU A 59 5.28 6.74 -4.71
N TYR A 60 6.51 6.22 -4.69
CA TYR A 60 7.72 7.03 -4.57
C TYR A 60 7.91 7.96 -5.79
N LEU A 61 7.69 7.47 -7.01
CA LEU A 61 7.75 8.30 -8.22
C LEU A 61 6.66 9.38 -8.21
N VAL A 62 5.43 9.03 -7.85
CA VAL A 62 4.33 10.00 -7.73
C VAL A 62 4.64 11.03 -6.64
N PHE A 63 5.18 10.60 -5.49
CA PHE A 63 5.64 11.49 -4.43
C PHE A 63 6.74 12.43 -4.90
N LEU A 64 7.74 11.93 -5.65
CA LEU A 64 8.83 12.75 -6.18
C LEU A 64 8.32 13.81 -7.16
N ILE A 65 7.40 13.42 -8.07
CA ILE A 65 6.77 14.35 -9.02
C ILE A 65 5.98 15.41 -8.27
N LEU A 66 5.16 15.02 -7.29
CA LEU A 66 4.40 15.95 -6.47
C LEU A 66 5.31 16.85 -5.63
N TRP A 67 6.40 16.33 -5.09
CA TRP A 67 7.35 17.15 -4.35
C TRP A 67 7.99 18.19 -5.25
N TRP A 68 8.41 17.81 -6.46
CA TRP A 68 8.97 18.77 -7.41
C TRP A 68 7.96 19.85 -7.82
N LEU A 69 6.70 19.44 -8.00
CA LEU A 69 5.59 20.34 -8.36
C LEU A 69 5.14 21.24 -7.19
N ARG A 70 5.52 20.94 -5.94
CA ARG A 70 5.18 21.72 -4.73
C ARG A 70 5.56 23.19 -4.84
N GLY A 71 6.77 23.48 -5.32
CA GLY A 71 7.26 24.85 -5.47
C GLY A 71 6.41 25.64 -6.47
N PRO A 72 6.31 25.18 -7.73
CA PRO A 72 5.49 25.83 -8.76
C PRO A 72 4.01 25.97 -8.37
N VAL A 73 3.40 24.94 -7.79
CA VAL A 73 1.99 24.97 -7.36
C VAL A 73 1.79 26.00 -6.26
N ARG A 74 2.64 26.02 -5.22
CA ARG A 74 2.57 27.05 -4.17
C ARG A 74 2.75 28.45 -4.73
N PHE A 75 3.65 28.63 -5.70
CA PHE A 75 3.88 29.92 -6.32
C PHE A 75 2.65 30.42 -7.10
N LEU A 76 2.07 29.59 -7.98
CA LEU A 76 0.90 29.96 -8.77
C LEU A 76 -0.36 30.17 -7.92
N LEU A 77 -0.63 29.27 -6.97
CA LEU A 77 -1.77 29.39 -6.06
C LEU A 77 -1.59 30.55 -5.07
N GLY A 78 -0.35 30.78 -4.62
CA GLY A 78 0.01 31.92 -3.78
C GLY A 78 -0.16 33.25 -4.53
N LEU A 79 0.25 33.31 -5.79
CA LEU A 79 0.05 34.49 -6.64
C LEU A 79 -1.44 34.77 -6.86
N ALA A 80 -2.24 33.75 -7.15
CA ALA A 80 -3.69 33.90 -7.28
C ALA A 80 -4.36 34.36 -5.97
N SER A 81 -3.94 33.81 -4.83
CA SER A 81 -4.44 34.19 -3.50
C SER A 81 -4.05 35.63 -3.16
N PHE A 82 -2.80 36.02 -3.42
CA PHE A 82 -2.29 37.36 -3.16
C PHE A 82 -2.97 38.40 -4.06
N ALA A 83 -3.13 38.07 -5.35
CA ALA A 83 -3.87 38.91 -6.29
C ALA A 83 -5.32 39.10 -5.82
N SER A 84 -6.00 38.02 -5.43
CA SER A 84 -7.36 38.10 -4.88
C SER A 84 -7.43 38.99 -3.63
N LEU A 85 -6.47 38.84 -2.71
CA LEU A 85 -6.41 39.60 -1.46
C LEU A 85 -6.25 41.11 -1.70
N ILE A 86 -5.45 41.52 -2.70
CA ILE A 86 -5.28 42.94 -3.07
C ILE A 86 -6.51 43.45 -3.83
N THR A 87 -7.07 42.62 -4.72
CA THR A 87 -8.17 43.03 -5.60
C THR A 87 -9.47 43.27 -4.82
N LEU A 88 -9.71 42.50 -3.75
CA LEU A 88 -10.90 42.63 -2.90
C LEU A 88 -11.11 44.04 -2.28
N PRO A 89 -10.16 44.64 -1.55
CA PRO A 89 -10.31 45.98 -0.98
C PRO A 89 -10.36 47.07 -2.07
N ILE A 90 -9.64 46.88 -3.19
CA ILE A 90 -9.72 47.80 -4.34
C ILE A 90 -11.13 47.79 -4.94
N MET A 91 -11.72 46.60 -5.15
CA MET A 91 -13.10 46.48 -5.64
C MET A 91 -14.12 46.99 -4.62
N TRP A 92 -13.88 46.76 -3.32
CA TRP A 92 -14.78 47.25 -2.27
C TRP A 92 -14.86 48.78 -2.26
N LEU A 93 -13.73 49.48 -2.40
CA LEU A 93 -13.66 50.93 -2.32
C LEU A 93 -13.89 51.65 -3.66
N GLY A 94 -13.49 51.02 -4.78
CA GLY A 94 -13.41 51.69 -6.08
C GLY A 94 -14.36 51.16 -7.16
N LEU A 95 -14.96 49.98 -6.98
CA LEU A 95 -15.90 49.45 -7.98
C LEU A 95 -17.32 49.89 -7.64
N ASP A 96 -17.91 50.72 -8.50
CA ASP A 96 -19.33 51.05 -8.47
C ASP A 96 -20.02 50.37 -9.65
N SER A 97 -20.58 49.17 -9.41
CA SER A 97 -21.28 48.39 -10.43
C SER A 97 -22.42 47.59 -9.81
N ALA A 98 -23.48 47.36 -10.57
CA ALA A 98 -24.64 46.58 -10.12
C ALA A 98 -24.30 45.12 -9.73
N ASN A 99 -23.21 44.57 -10.30
CA ASN A 99 -22.77 43.18 -10.08
C ASN A 99 -21.59 43.06 -9.10
N LYS A 100 -21.26 44.14 -8.36
CA LYS A 100 -20.10 44.22 -7.46
C LYS A 100 -19.99 43.01 -6.53
N THR A 101 -21.08 42.64 -5.88
CA THR A 101 -21.11 41.53 -4.92
C THR A 101 -20.76 40.19 -5.57
N HIS A 102 -21.28 39.91 -6.76
CA HIS A 102 -21.01 38.65 -7.47
C HIS A 102 -19.55 38.55 -7.93
N ILE A 103 -18.99 39.64 -8.44
CA ILE A 103 -17.58 39.72 -8.85
C ILE A 103 -16.66 39.57 -7.63
N MET A 104 -16.96 40.25 -6.53
CA MET A 104 -16.21 40.12 -5.28
C MET A 104 -16.27 38.69 -4.71
N LEU A 105 -17.44 38.05 -4.74
CA LEU A 105 -17.57 36.67 -4.28
C LEU A 105 -16.77 35.70 -5.15
N SER A 106 -16.72 35.94 -6.46
CA SER A 106 -15.93 35.14 -7.40
C SER A 106 -14.43 35.30 -7.11
N VAL A 107 -13.95 36.53 -6.90
CA VAL A 107 -12.55 36.83 -6.58
C VAL A 107 -12.17 36.23 -5.22
N ALA A 108 -13.00 36.40 -4.19
CA ALA A 108 -12.81 35.79 -2.88
C ALA A 108 -12.81 34.25 -2.97
N GLY A 109 -13.73 33.69 -3.76
CA GLY A 109 -13.82 32.24 -4.01
C GLY A 109 -12.57 31.69 -4.69
N VAL A 110 -12.00 32.40 -5.66
CA VAL A 110 -10.74 32.02 -6.31
C VAL A 110 -9.57 32.11 -5.34
N GLY A 111 -9.48 33.17 -4.51
CA GLY A 111 -8.41 33.32 -3.53
C GLY A 111 -8.45 32.27 -2.41
N LEU A 112 -9.63 32.07 -1.81
CA LEU A 112 -9.86 31.04 -0.80
C LEU A 112 -9.72 29.64 -1.40
N GLY A 113 -10.22 29.42 -2.61
CA GLY A 113 -10.08 28.15 -3.32
C GLY A 113 -8.62 27.80 -3.59
N ALA A 114 -7.82 28.75 -4.07
CA ALA A 114 -6.39 28.56 -4.27
C ALA A 114 -5.67 28.27 -2.94
N SER A 115 -6.03 28.96 -1.86
CA SER A 115 -5.47 28.71 -0.52
C SER A 115 -5.83 27.32 0.02
N ALA A 116 -7.11 26.94 -0.06
CA ALA A 116 -7.59 25.62 0.35
C ALA A 116 -6.97 24.49 -0.48
N LEU A 117 -6.83 24.70 -1.79
CA LEU A 117 -6.20 23.73 -2.68
C LEU A 117 -4.70 23.57 -2.38
N MET A 118 -4.01 24.64 -1.97
CA MET A 118 -2.62 24.58 -1.52
C MET A 118 -2.47 23.72 -0.26
N TRP A 119 -3.42 23.83 0.67
CA TRP A 119 -3.45 23.02 1.90
C TRP A 119 -3.83 21.57 1.61
N PHE A 120 -4.83 21.34 0.75
CA PHE A 120 -5.22 20.00 0.32
C PHE A 120 -4.05 19.29 -0.36
N TYR A 121 -3.31 20.01 -1.20
CA TYR A 121 -2.11 19.52 -1.85
C TYR A 121 -1.02 19.12 -0.85
N ASP A 122 -0.79 19.91 0.20
CA ASP A 122 0.18 19.59 1.26
C ASP A 122 -0.27 18.36 2.07
N ALA A 123 -1.56 18.24 2.39
CA ALA A 123 -2.13 17.07 3.05
C ALA A 123 -2.02 15.81 2.18
N LEU A 124 -2.20 15.94 0.86
CA LEU A 124 -2.04 14.84 -0.08
C LEU A 124 -0.57 14.40 -0.15
N LEU A 125 0.37 15.35 -0.17
CA LEU A 125 1.80 15.09 -0.09
C LEU A 125 2.19 14.41 1.22
N MET A 126 1.62 14.82 2.36
CA MET A 126 1.87 14.18 3.66
C MET A 126 1.30 12.76 3.73
N ARG A 127 0.14 12.51 3.13
CA ARG A 127 -0.47 11.18 3.07
C ARG A 127 0.24 10.25 2.09
N LEU A 128 0.77 10.81 1.00
CA LEU A 128 1.54 10.08 0.00
C LEU A 128 3.02 9.96 0.38
N ALA A 129 3.47 10.70 1.41
CA ALA A 129 4.79 10.54 1.96
C ALA A 129 4.92 9.07 2.37
N PRO A 130 5.90 8.34 1.81
CA PRO A 130 6.11 6.96 2.20
C PRO A 130 6.52 6.99 3.67
N GLU A 131 5.59 6.62 4.56
CA GLU A 131 5.94 6.28 5.92
C GLU A 131 7.11 5.31 5.82
N PRO A 132 8.25 5.68 6.41
CA PRO A 132 9.40 4.88 6.22
C PRO A 132 9.19 3.60 7.04
N ILE A 133 9.83 2.56 6.55
CA ILE A 133 10.01 1.24 7.12
C ILE A 133 10.85 1.35 8.43
N LEU A 134 10.63 2.39 9.25
CA LEU A 134 11.40 2.77 10.46
C LEU A 134 10.87 2.12 11.75
N PHE A 135 9.84 1.27 11.68
CA PHE A 135 9.45 0.40 12.80
C PHE A 135 9.75 -1.07 12.47
N SER A 136 10.94 -1.29 11.91
CA SER A 136 11.59 -2.60 11.82
C SER A 136 12.93 -2.50 12.54
N THR A 137 12.90 -2.33 13.86
CA THR A 137 14.01 -2.67 14.76
C THR A 137 13.42 -3.35 15.98
#